data_AF-H2ZHQ2-F1
#
_entry.id   AF-H2ZHQ2-F1
#
_cell.length_a   1.000
_cell.length_b   1.000
_cell.length_c   1.000
_cell.angle_alpha   90.00
_cell.angle_beta   90.00
_cell.angle_gamma   90.00
#
_symmetry.space_group_name_H-M   'P 1'
#
loop_
_entity.id
_entity.type
_entity.pdbx_description
1 polymer ?
#
loop_
_entity_poly.entity_id
_entity_poly.type
_entity_poly.pdbx_seq_one_letter_code
_entity_poly.pdbx_strand_id
1 'polypeptide(L)'
;KAVKELNEPRDNELRLKAIDELRNSFDVKKYGPLISDDDGFILRFLRARKFDIKRALQVLQNYHAIRKDFRECFELVENPSRLKHVMDTGIMYAAEGKVASGESVIIYRPAVVSQEVKVHELLAYGVLCAEELLKDEEYQICGSITVDDLSKFNLRILAQFSLYGAKRMNQVWQDAMPIRMKTIYILNEGRLFDCIFALMRPFMKAKTKSRLRVCGNDYKLMHDEIPKTMLPPCLGGTGSSFDDSCKAWVEKL
;
A
#
# COMPACT_ATOMS: atom_id res chain seq x y z
N LYS A 1 -7.19 1.29 -19.92
CA LYS A 1 -7.71 1.26 -18.53
C LYS A 1 -7.87 2.66 -17.94
N ALA A 2 -6.84 3.52 -18.01
CA ALA A 2 -6.85 4.90 -17.50
C ALA A 2 -8.08 5.73 -17.91
N VAL A 3 -8.34 5.89 -19.21
CA VAL A 3 -9.51 6.64 -19.70
C VAL A 3 -10.84 6.07 -19.18
N LYS A 4 -11.00 4.74 -19.27
CA LYS A 4 -12.27 4.05 -18.97
C LYS A 4 -12.59 4.00 -17.46
N GLU A 5 -11.58 3.76 -16.62
CA GLU A 5 -11.79 3.56 -15.17
C GLU A 5 -11.51 4.81 -14.33
N LEU A 6 -10.65 5.69 -14.83
CA LEU A 6 -10.13 6.85 -14.08
C LEU A 6 -10.56 8.17 -14.70
N ASN A 7 -11.28 8.19 -15.82
CA ASN A 7 -11.61 9.41 -16.55
C ASN A 7 -10.37 10.23 -16.93
N GLU A 8 -9.22 9.56 -17.09
CA GLU A 8 -8.00 10.24 -17.53
C GLU A 8 -8.20 10.80 -18.95
N PRO A 9 -7.95 12.10 -19.17
CA PRO A 9 -8.06 12.69 -20.49
C PRO A 9 -7.15 12.00 -21.51
N ARG A 10 -7.69 11.78 -22.72
CA ARG A 10 -6.90 11.32 -23.87
C ARG A 10 -5.98 12.41 -24.40
N ASP A 11 -6.48 13.64 -24.38
CA ASP A 11 -5.73 14.82 -24.76
C ASP A 11 -4.74 15.20 -23.66
N ASN A 12 -3.48 15.37 -24.05
CA ASN A 12 -2.41 15.73 -23.14
C ASN A 12 -2.58 17.15 -22.59
N GLU A 13 -3.13 18.09 -23.37
CA GLU A 13 -3.38 19.45 -22.89
C GLU A 13 -4.41 19.46 -21.75
N LEU A 14 -5.47 18.66 -21.88
CA LEU A 14 -6.47 18.52 -20.80
C LEU A 14 -5.89 17.85 -19.56
N ARG A 15 -4.95 16.92 -19.74
CA ARG A 15 -4.23 16.29 -18.62
C ARG A 15 -3.35 17.31 -17.89
N LEU A 16 -2.57 18.10 -18.62
CA LEU A 16 -1.71 19.15 -18.05
C LEU A 16 -2.54 20.22 -17.35
N LYS A 17 -3.67 20.65 -17.92
CA LYS A 17 -4.61 21.57 -17.25
C LYS A 17 -5.11 21.04 -15.91
N ALA A 18 -5.44 19.75 -15.83
CA ALA A 18 -5.89 19.14 -14.58
C ALA A 18 -4.77 19.06 -13.52
N ILE A 19 -3.52 18.84 -13.96
CA ILE A 19 -2.34 18.88 -13.10
C ILE A 19 -2.13 20.30 -12.54
N ASP A 20 -2.17 21.31 -13.41
CA ASP A 20 -2.05 22.72 -13.00
C ASP A 20 -3.19 23.14 -12.06
N GLU A 21 -4.42 22.73 -12.36
CA GLU A 21 -5.57 23.02 -11.51
C GLU A 21 -5.39 22.43 -10.10
N LEU A 22 -4.97 21.16 -9.99
CA LEU A 22 -4.72 20.52 -8.70
C LEU A 22 -3.57 21.20 -7.95
N ARG A 23 -2.48 21.52 -8.65
CA ARG A 23 -1.31 22.21 -8.09
C ARG A 23 -1.68 23.58 -7.54
N ASN A 24 -2.38 24.39 -8.34
CA ASN A 24 -2.79 25.75 -7.97
C ASN A 24 -3.85 25.77 -6.85
N SER A 25 -4.63 24.70 -6.72
CA SER A 25 -5.61 24.55 -5.64
C SER A 25 -5.00 24.16 -4.29
N PHE A 26 -3.71 23.80 -4.25
CA PHE A 26 -3.05 23.37 -3.03
C PHE A 26 -2.70 24.55 -2.11
N ASP A 27 -3.15 24.49 -0.86
CA ASP A 27 -2.90 25.54 0.13
C ASP A 27 -1.52 25.38 0.77
N VAL A 28 -0.51 25.98 0.12
CA VAL A 28 0.88 25.98 0.58
C VAL A 28 1.04 26.64 1.96
N LYS A 29 0.22 27.64 2.28
CA LYS A 29 0.30 28.33 3.59
C LYS A 29 -0.10 27.39 4.72
N LYS A 30 -1.11 26.55 4.51
CA LYS A 30 -1.60 25.60 5.50
C LYS A 30 -0.77 24.32 5.56
N TYR A 31 -0.44 23.74 4.41
CA TYR A 31 0.18 22.41 4.33
C TYR A 31 1.70 22.43 4.11
N GLY A 32 2.30 23.61 3.94
CA GLY A 32 3.71 23.76 3.56
C GLY A 32 3.93 23.60 2.05
N PRO A 33 5.18 23.69 1.57
CA PRO A 33 5.49 23.46 0.16
C PRO A 33 5.11 22.02 -0.25
N LEU A 34 4.81 21.85 -1.54
CA LEU A 34 4.63 20.52 -2.10
C LEU A 34 5.93 19.72 -1.93
N ILE A 35 5.79 18.44 -1.58
CA ILE A 35 6.92 17.51 -1.45
C ILE A 35 7.64 17.33 -2.79
N SER A 36 6.88 17.35 -3.89
CA SER A 36 7.41 17.48 -5.24
C SER A 36 6.42 18.27 -6.09
N ASP A 37 6.92 19.12 -6.99
CA ASP A 37 6.09 19.87 -7.93
C ASP A 37 5.94 19.19 -9.29
N ASP A 38 6.63 18.06 -9.50
CA ASP A 38 6.67 17.35 -10.77
C ASP A 38 5.29 16.85 -11.21
N ASP A 39 5.02 16.92 -12.50
CA ASP A 39 3.75 16.50 -13.09
C ASP A 39 3.41 15.05 -12.75
N GLY A 40 4.41 14.17 -12.69
CA GLY A 40 4.25 12.75 -12.35
C GLY A 40 3.73 12.56 -10.93
N PHE A 41 4.27 13.29 -9.96
CA PHE A 41 3.83 13.27 -8.56
C PHE A 41 2.39 13.72 -8.42
N ILE A 42 2.01 14.85 -9.05
CA ILE A 42 0.63 15.36 -9.01
C ILE A 42 -0.33 14.38 -9.68
N LEU A 43 0.09 13.77 -10.80
CA LEU A 43 -0.71 12.81 -11.56
C LEU A 43 -1.07 11.56 -10.75
N ARG A 44 -0.23 11.13 -9.80
CA ARG A 44 -0.54 10.01 -8.87
C ARG A 44 -1.87 10.27 -8.15
N PHE A 45 -2.08 11.48 -7.62
CA PHE A 45 -3.28 11.84 -6.86
C PHE A 45 -4.53 11.92 -7.75
N LEU A 46 -4.38 12.48 -8.96
CA LEU A 46 -5.45 12.53 -9.96
C LEU A 46 -5.90 11.12 -10.35
N ARG A 47 -4.96 10.24 -10.74
CA ARG A 47 -5.25 8.85 -11.10
C ARG A 47 -5.88 8.07 -9.95
N ALA A 48 -5.36 8.24 -8.73
CA ALA A 48 -5.90 7.59 -7.53
C ALA A 48 -7.35 8.01 -7.21
N ARG A 49 -7.80 9.17 -7.69
CA ARG A 49 -9.14 9.72 -7.48
C ARG A 49 -9.93 9.93 -8.77
N LYS A 50 -9.59 9.20 -9.83
CA LYS A 50 -10.33 9.21 -11.10
C LYS A 50 -10.51 10.61 -11.69
N PHE A 51 -9.46 11.42 -11.63
CA PHE A 51 -9.42 12.81 -12.11
C PHE A 51 -10.48 13.72 -11.48
N ASP A 52 -11.01 13.35 -10.32
CA ASP A 52 -11.84 14.23 -9.48
C ASP A 52 -10.92 15.17 -8.70
N ILE A 53 -10.81 16.42 -9.17
CA ILE A 53 -9.90 17.43 -8.61
C ILE A 53 -10.11 17.62 -7.11
N LYS A 54 -11.36 17.75 -6.67
CA LYS A 54 -11.68 17.98 -5.25
C LYS A 54 -11.22 16.81 -4.37
N ARG A 55 -11.46 15.57 -4.82
CA ARG A 55 -11.02 14.38 -4.08
C ARG A 55 -9.51 14.20 -4.14
N ALA A 56 -8.87 14.48 -5.27
CA ALA A 56 -7.42 14.43 -5.41
C ALA A 56 -6.74 15.44 -4.48
N LEU A 57 -7.25 16.67 -4.45
CA LEU A 57 -6.78 17.74 -3.55
C LEU A 57 -6.88 17.32 -2.09
N GLN A 58 -8.00 16.73 -1.68
CA GLN A 58 -8.16 16.25 -0.30
C GLN A 58 -7.08 15.22 0.07
N VAL A 59 -6.75 14.29 -0.84
CA VAL A 59 -5.71 13.27 -0.58
C VAL A 59 -4.33 13.90 -0.55
N LEU A 60 -4.04 14.81 -1.49
CA LEU A 60 -2.77 15.54 -1.52
C LEU A 60 -2.55 16.33 -0.23
N GLN A 61 -3.59 17.01 0.27
CA GLN A 61 -3.54 17.71 1.56
C GLN A 61 -3.35 16.75 2.74
N ASN A 62 -4.08 15.63 2.76
CA ASN A 62 -3.93 14.60 3.80
C ASN A 62 -2.53 13.98 3.78
N TYR A 63 -1.95 13.77 2.60
CA TYR A 63 -0.61 13.24 2.39
C TYR A 63 0.47 14.13 3.00
N HIS A 64 0.32 15.46 2.90
CA HIS A 64 1.21 16.43 3.54
C HIS A 64 0.95 16.55 5.04
N ALA A 65 -0.33 16.56 5.46
CA ALA A 65 -0.69 16.65 6.87
C ALA A 65 -0.18 15.44 7.68
N ILE A 66 -0.39 14.22 7.17
CA ILE A 66 -0.03 13.01 7.92
C ILE A 66 1.49 12.87 8.12
N ARG A 67 2.30 13.40 7.19
CA ARG A 67 3.77 13.45 7.33
C ARG A 67 4.22 14.31 8.50
N LYS A 68 3.50 15.38 8.79
CA LYS A 68 3.75 16.24 9.96
C LYS A 68 3.14 15.67 11.24
N ASP A 69 1.96 15.04 11.13
CA ASP A 69 1.21 14.56 12.29
C ASP A 69 1.66 13.20 12.81
N PHE A 70 2.38 12.42 11.99
CA PHE A 70 2.86 11.08 12.31
C PHE A 70 4.37 10.96 12.05
N ARG A 71 5.14 11.89 12.64
CA ARG A 71 6.58 12.05 12.38
C ARG A 71 7.38 10.78 12.66
N GLU A 72 7.04 10.03 13.71
CA GLU A 72 7.74 8.79 14.05
C GLU A 72 7.66 7.73 12.94
N CYS A 73 6.64 7.80 12.06
CA CYS A 73 6.55 6.97 10.87
C CYS A 73 7.29 7.61 9.68
N PHE A 74 7.03 8.88 9.39
CA PHE A 74 7.51 9.51 8.15
C PHE A 74 8.97 9.97 8.19
N GLU A 75 9.55 10.23 9.36
CA GLU A 75 11.01 10.43 9.50
C GLU A 75 11.79 9.16 9.11
N LEU A 76 11.19 7.97 9.26
CA LEU A 76 11.79 6.71 8.81
C LEU A 76 11.65 6.52 7.30
N VAL A 77 10.53 6.94 6.72
CA VAL A 77 10.33 6.94 5.25
C VAL A 77 11.34 7.85 4.58
N GLU A 78 11.61 9.02 5.16
CA GLU A 78 12.60 9.99 4.67
C GLU A 78 14.06 9.53 4.89
N ASN A 79 14.29 8.58 5.80
CA ASN A 79 15.60 8.01 6.09
C ASN A 79 15.58 6.46 6.05
N PRO A 80 15.41 5.84 4.87
CA PRO A 80 15.19 4.40 4.73
C PRO A 80 16.28 3.52 5.35
N SER A 81 17.52 4.02 5.47
CA SER A 81 18.61 3.30 6.15
C SER A 81 18.29 2.93 7.60
N ARG A 82 17.42 3.70 8.28
CA ARG A 82 16.95 3.40 9.65
C ARG A 82 15.97 2.22 9.69
N LEU A 83 15.33 1.89 8.56
CA LEU A 83 14.42 0.75 8.41
C LEU A 83 15.13 -0.52 7.99
N LYS A 84 16.46 -0.53 7.83
CA LYS A 84 17.22 -1.71 7.41
C LYS A 84 16.90 -2.96 8.25
N HIS A 85 16.81 -2.79 9.57
CA HIS A 85 16.47 -3.89 10.47
C HIS A 85 15.06 -4.47 10.23
N VAL A 86 14.11 -3.66 9.73
CA VAL A 86 12.78 -4.12 9.31
C VAL A 86 12.86 -4.80 7.95
N MET A 87 13.56 -4.20 6.98
CA MET A 87 13.76 -4.76 5.65
C MET A 87 14.40 -6.14 5.69
N ASP A 88 15.44 -6.29 6.52
CA ASP A 88 16.19 -7.54 6.69
C ASP A 88 15.36 -8.67 7.34
N THR A 89 14.20 -8.37 7.94
CA THR A 89 13.25 -9.41 8.39
C THR A 89 12.59 -10.14 7.22
N GLY A 90 12.60 -9.54 6.03
CA GLY A 90 11.89 -10.07 4.87
C GLY A 90 10.37 -10.04 5.02
N ILE A 91 9.79 -9.08 5.75
CA ILE A 91 8.35 -9.08 6.03
C ILE A 91 7.43 -8.88 4.82
N MET A 92 7.90 -8.18 3.77
CA MET A 92 7.13 -7.97 2.54
C MET A 92 7.99 -7.68 1.33
N TYR A 93 7.41 -7.94 0.16
CA TYR A 93 7.93 -7.54 -1.14
C TYR A 93 6.81 -7.32 -2.15
N ALA A 94 7.12 -6.61 -3.24
CA ALA A 94 6.28 -6.62 -4.44
C ALA A 94 6.81 -7.67 -5.42
N ALA A 95 5.94 -8.60 -5.82
CA ALA A 95 6.29 -9.66 -6.74
C ALA A 95 6.66 -9.10 -8.13
N GLU A 96 7.58 -9.77 -8.80
CA GLU A 96 7.97 -9.38 -10.15
C GLU A 96 6.85 -9.66 -11.16
N GLY A 97 6.67 -8.73 -12.09
CA GLY A 97 5.59 -8.79 -13.07
C GLY A 97 4.26 -8.27 -12.54
N LYS A 98 3.20 -8.53 -13.30
CA LYS A 98 1.83 -8.08 -13.05
C LYS A 98 0.87 -9.21 -13.40
N VAL A 99 -0.29 -9.22 -12.75
CA VAL A 99 -1.38 -10.13 -13.18
C VAL A 99 -1.92 -9.70 -14.54
N ALA A 100 -2.71 -10.55 -15.20
CA ALA A 100 -3.23 -10.28 -16.55
C ALA A 100 -4.04 -8.97 -16.66
N SER A 101 -4.69 -8.55 -15.57
CA SER A 101 -5.43 -7.28 -15.50
C SER A 101 -4.54 -6.05 -15.20
N GLY A 102 -3.24 -6.25 -14.97
CA GLY A 102 -2.20 -5.22 -14.82
C GLY A 102 -1.88 -4.82 -13.37
N GLU A 103 -2.56 -5.37 -12.38
CA GLU A 103 -2.28 -5.11 -10.96
C GLU A 103 -0.92 -5.70 -10.55
N SER A 104 -0.17 -4.94 -9.75
CA SER A 104 1.01 -5.45 -9.04
C SER A 104 0.57 -6.29 -7.84
N VAL A 105 1.36 -7.30 -7.48
CA VAL A 105 1.09 -8.17 -6.34
C VAL A 105 2.06 -7.86 -5.22
N ILE A 106 1.54 -7.57 -4.03
CA ILE A 106 2.32 -7.32 -2.82
C ILE A 106 2.08 -8.48 -1.87
N ILE A 107 3.15 -9.09 -1.36
CA ILE A 107 3.05 -10.23 -0.44
C ILE A 107 3.59 -9.78 0.91
N TYR A 108 2.79 -9.99 1.96
CA TYR A 108 3.05 -9.56 3.32
C TYR A 108 2.94 -10.73 4.29
N ARG A 109 3.96 -10.93 5.12
CA ARG A 109 4.04 -12.00 6.12
C ARG A 109 4.39 -11.44 7.49
N PRO A 110 3.42 -10.93 8.26
CA PRO A 110 3.65 -10.28 9.55
C PRO A 110 4.28 -11.19 10.61
N ALA A 111 4.24 -12.50 10.44
CA ALA A 111 4.75 -13.45 11.41
C ALA A 111 6.27 -13.65 11.39
N VAL A 112 6.96 -13.13 10.38
CA VAL A 112 8.43 -13.20 10.28
C VAL A 112 9.12 -12.18 11.21
N VAL A 113 8.34 -11.30 11.84
CA VAL A 113 8.82 -10.18 12.65
C VAL A 113 9.22 -10.62 14.06
N SER A 114 10.39 -10.16 14.51
CA SER A 114 10.83 -10.27 15.92
C SER A 114 9.99 -9.35 16.83
N GLN A 115 10.06 -9.48 18.15
CA GLN A 115 9.34 -8.56 19.05
C GLN A 115 9.86 -7.11 19.01
N GLU A 116 10.98 -6.87 18.33
CA GLU A 116 11.70 -5.59 18.40
C GLU A 116 11.20 -4.56 17.39
N VAL A 117 10.54 -5.00 16.31
CA VAL A 117 10.04 -4.10 15.28
C VAL A 117 8.68 -3.54 15.67
N LYS A 118 8.55 -2.21 15.69
CA LYS A 118 7.32 -1.52 16.09
C LYS A 118 6.37 -1.35 14.91
N VAL A 119 5.07 -1.25 15.20
CA VAL A 119 4.01 -1.09 14.17
C VAL A 119 4.22 0.14 13.26
N HIS A 120 4.74 1.25 13.78
CA HIS A 120 5.00 2.43 12.92
C HIS A 120 6.18 2.22 11.97
N GLU A 121 7.16 1.38 12.32
CA GLU A 121 8.28 1.02 11.46
C GLU A 121 7.81 0.08 10.34
N LEU A 122 6.90 -0.85 10.66
CA LEU A 122 6.21 -1.67 9.66
C LEU A 122 5.40 -0.82 8.68
N LEU A 123 4.67 0.17 9.19
CA LEU A 123 3.91 1.08 8.36
C LEU A 123 4.82 1.95 7.49
N ALA A 124 5.94 2.45 8.04
CA ALA A 124 6.93 3.21 7.29
C ALA A 124 7.55 2.38 6.16
N TYR A 125 7.88 1.11 6.41
CA TYR A 125 8.37 0.21 5.37
C TYR A 125 7.32 -0.04 4.28
N GLY A 126 6.05 -0.24 4.67
CA GLY A 126 4.95 -0.33 3.71
C GLY A 126 4.80 0.94 2.86
N VAL A 127 4.85 2.12 3.48
CA VAL A 127 4.81 3.40 2.76
C VAL A 127 5.96 3.50 1.77
N LEU A 128 7.18 3.15 2.16
CA LEU A 128 8.34 3.14 1.27
C LEU A 128 8.12 2.23 0.05
N CYS A 129 7.61 1.01 0.27
CA CYS A 129 7.26 0.10 -0.82
C CYS A 129 6.20 0.70 -1.75
N ALA A 130 5.20 1.39 -1.19
CA ALA A 130 4.16 2.03 -1.98
C ALA A 130 4.68 3.25 -2.77
N GLU A 131 5.59 4.05 -2.20
CA GLU A 131 6.23 5.17 -2.91
C GLU A 131 7.08 4.68 -4.10
N GLU A 132 7.79 3.55 -3.93
CA GLU A 132 8.54 2.92 -5.03
C GLU A 132 7.61 2.46 -6.15
N LEU A 133 6.54 1.72 -5.82
CA LEU A 133 5.55 1.27 -6.79
C LEU A 133 4.84 2.43 -7.50
N LEU A 134 4.61 3.55 -6.80
CA LEU A 134 3.99 4.74 -7.36
C LEU A 134 4.83 5.45 -8.42
N LYS A 135 6.12 5.09 -8.59
CA LYS A 135 6.94 5.55 -9.72
C LYS A 135 6.48 4.93 -11.05
N ASP A 136 5.87 3.74 -11.03
CA ASP A 136 5.31 3.10 -12.22
C ASP A 136 3.89 3.63 -12.53
N GLU A 137 3.71 4.24 -13.70
CA GLU A 137 2.41 4.73 -14.16
C GLU A 137 1.37 3.62 -14.30
N GLU A 138 1.78 2.42 -14.71
CA GLU A 138 0.86 1.30 -14.83
C GLU A 138 0.34 0.89 -13.45
N TYR A 139 1.19 0.91 -12.41
CA TYR A 139 0.74 0.70 -11.03
C TYR A 139 -0.27 1.77 -10.59
N GLN A 140 -0.03 3.05 -10.92
CA GLN A 140 -0.98 4.12 -10.62
C GLN A 140 -2.35 3.86 -11.29
N ILE A 141 -2.36 3.26 -12.49
CA ILE A 141 -3.56 2.99 -13.28
C ILE A 141 -4.28 1.70 -12.88
N CYS A 142 -3.52 0.64 -12.62
CA CYS A 142 -4.02 -0.70 -12.37
C CYS A 142 -4.22 -0.96 -10.88
N GLY A 143 -3.32 -0.47 -10.03
CA GLY A 143 -3.37 -0.67 -8.59
C GLY A 143 -2.67 -1.95 -8.13
N SER A 144 -3.00 -2.37 -6.91
CA SER A 144 -2.38 -3.53 -6.26
C SER A 144 -3.38 -4.58 -5.81
N ILE A 145 -2.95 -5.83 -5.84
CA ILE A 145 -3.48 -6.93 -5.05
C ILE A 145 -2.52 -7.17 -3.89
N THR A 146 -3.03 -7.34 -2.67
CA THR A 146 -2.21 -7.69 -1.51
C THR A 146 -2.53 -9.11 -1.06
N VAL A 147 -1.51 -9.88 -0.73
CA VAL A 147 -1.60 -11.22 -0.15
C VAL A 147 -0.99 -11.18 1.25
N ASP A 148 -1.83 -11.20 2.27
CA ASP A 148 -1.46 -11.20 3.67
C ASP A 148 -1.48 -12.64 4.19
N ASP A 149 -0.31 -13.26 4.32
CA ASP A 149 -0.19 -14.60 4.90
C ASP A 149 0.04 -14.51 6.42
N LEU A 150 -1.00 -14.86 7.17
CA LEU A 150 -1.02 -14.85 8.64
C LEU A 150 -0.52 -16.17 9.25
N SER A 151 0.13 -17.04 8.47
CA SER A 151 0.81 -18.22 8.99
C SER A 151 1.74 -17.85 10.13
N LYS A 152 1.63 -18.54 11.28
CA LYS A 152 2.42 -18.30 12.51
C LYS A 152 2.16 -16.94 13.19
N PHE A 153 1.15 -16.18 12.76
CA PHE A 153 0.71 -15.00 13.49
C PHE A 153 0.24 -15.40 14.90
N ASN A 154 0.71 -14.69 15.92
CA ASN A 154 0.54 -15.11 17.32
C ASN A 154 0.23 -13.92 18.25
N LEU A 155 -0.12 -14.23 19.50
CA LEU A 155 -0.53 -13.24 20.50
C LEU A 155 0.54 -12.17 20.78
N ARG A 156 1.82 -12.50 20.63
CA ARG A 156 2.92 -11.53 20.87
C ARG A 156 2.93 -10.45 19.80
N ILE A 157 2.67 -10.83 18.54
CA ILE A 157 2.55 -9.88 17.44
C ILE A 157 1.25 -9.08 17.59
N LEU A 158 0.14 -9.74 17.94
CA LEU A 158 -1.14 -9.08 18.20
C LEU A 158 -1.02 -7.97 19.25
N ALA A 159 -0.27 -8.22 20.33
CA ALA A 159 -0.10 -7.28 21.44
C ALA A 159 0.57 -5.95 21.03
N GLN A 160 1.22 -5.89 19.88
CA GLN A 160 1.81 -4.66 19.35
C GLN A 160 0.77 -3.74 18.67
N PHE A 161 -0.38 -4.28 18.27
CA PHE A 161 -1.44 -3.51 17.66
C PHE A 161 -2.25 -2.77 18.72
N SER A 162 -2.45 -1.47 18.50
CA SER A 162 -3.28 -0.61 19.33
C SER A 162 -4.40 0.02 18.52
N LEU A 163 -5.47 0.47 19.18
CA LEU A 163 -6.56 1.20 18.51
C LEU A 163 -6.06 2.50 17.84
N TYR A 164 -5.10 3.17 18.48
CA TYR A 164 -4.44 4.34 17.90
C TYR A 164 -3.65 3.97 16.63
N GLY A 165 -2.84 2.91 16.67
CA GLY A 165 -2.12 2.40 15.51
C GLY A 165 -3.06 1.98 14.38
N ALA A 166 -4.15 1.29 14.70
CA ALA A 166 -5.20 0.90 13.75
C ALA A 166 -5.81 2.13 13.06
N LYS A 167 -6.16 3.18 13.82
CA LYS A 167 -6.65 4.44 13.26
C LYS A 167 -5.62 5.07 12.32
N ARG A 168 -4.36 5.19 12.75
CA ARG A 168 -3.28 5.79 11.95
C ARG A 168 -3.01 5.02 10.66
N MET A 169 -2.93 3.69 10.72
CA MET A 169 -2.75 2.83 9.54
C MET A 169 -3.90 3.00 8.54
N ASN A 170 -5.15 3.04 9.02
CA ASN A 170 -6.30 3.29 8.15
C ASN A 170 -6.26 4.68 7.49
N GLN A 171 -5.85 5.72 8.23
CA GLN A 171 -5.68 7.07 7.69
C GLN A 171 -4.60 7.12 6.61
N VAL A 172 -3.42 6.54 6.86
CA VAL A 172 -2.34 6.49 5.87
C VAL A 172 -2.82 5.83 4.58
N TRP A 173 -3.34 4.60 4.65
CA TRP A 173 -3.65 3.83 3.45
C TRP A 173 -4.91 4.26 2.71
N GLN A 174 -5.93 4.79 3.40
CA GLN A 174 -7.22 5.09 2.78
C GLN A 174 -7.44 6.58 2.51
N ASP A 175 -6.77 7.47 3.24
CA ASP A 175 -7.01 8.92 3.20
C ASP A 175 -5.83 9.71 2.65
N ALA A 176 -4.59 9.24 2.86
CA ALA A 176 -3.39 10.00 2.54
C ALA A 176 -2.61 9.45 1.33
N MET A 177 -2.48 8.13 1.18
CA MET A 177 -1.70 7.56 0.07
C MET A 177 -2.49 7.59 -1.26
N PRO A 178 -1.87 8.00 -2.38
CA PRO A 178 -2.49 7.99 -3.71
C PRO A 178 -2.48 6.58 -4.34
N ILE A 179 -2.82 5.55 -3.56
CA ILE A 179 -2.82 4.16 -4.03
C ILE A 179 -4.22 3.70 -4.42
N ARG A 180 -4.26 2.62 -5.22
CA ARG A 180 -5.47 1.93 -5.62
C ARG A 180 -5.39 0.45 -5.25
N MET A 181 -5.71 0.12 -4.00
CA MET A 181 -5.90 -1.29 -3.60
C MET A 181 -7.03 -1.90 -4.44
N LYS A 182 -6.94 -3.17 -4.85
CA LYS A 182 -7.96 -3.89 -5.63
C LYS A 182 -8.54 -5.05 -4.84
N THR A 183 -7.74 -6.07 -4.57
CA THR A 183 -8.12 -7.23 -3.75
C THR A 183 -7.12 -7.37 -2.60
N ILE A 184 -7.60 -7.76 -1.42
CA ILE A 184 -6.76 -8.06 -0.26
C ILE A 184 -7.09 -9.48 0.16
N TYR A 185 -6.22 -10.43 -0.15
CA TYR A 185 -6.31 -11.81 0.26
C TYR A 185 -5.72 -11.96 1.66
N ILE A 186 -6.52 -12.43 2.61
CA ILE A 186 -6.06 -12.84 3.93
C ILE A 186 -6.00 -14.37 3.91
N LEU A 187 -4.79 -14.91 4.09
CA LEU A 187 -4.51 -16.34 4.07
C LEU A 187 -4.05 -16.83 5.44
N ASN A 188 -4.29 -18.12 5.70
CA ASN A 188 -3.84 -18.83 6.89
C ASN A 188 -4.23 -18.11 8.19
N GLU A 189 -5.38 -17.42 8.19
CA GLU A 189 -5.86 -16.71 9.36
C GLU A 189 -6.38 -17.69 10.43
N GLY A 190 -6.00 -17.41 11.67
CA GLY A 190 -6.57 -18.05 12.84
C GLY A 190 -7.52 -17.12 13.60
N ARG A 191 -8.01 -17.56 14.76
CA ARG A 191 -8.92 -16.77 15.63
C ARG A 191 -8.37 -15.39 16.02
N LEU A 192 -7.06 -15.19 15.96
CA LEU A 192 -6.44 -13.89 16.26
C LEU A 192 -6.74 -12.83 15.20
N PHE A 193 -7.07 -13.23 13.97
CA PHE A 193 -7.48 -12.28 12.92
C PHE A 193 -8.77 -11.55 13.31
N ASP A 194 -9.73 -12.23 13.95
CA ASP A 194 -10.97 -11.59 14.39
C ASP A 194 -10.70 -10.43 15.35
N CYS A 195 -9.70 -10.57 16.23
CA CYS A 195 -9.26 -9.50 17.13
C CYS A 195 -8.69 -8.30 16.36
N ILE A 196 -7.80 -8.54 15.39
CA ILE A 196 -7.22 -7.47 14.55
C ILE A 196 -8.31 -6.80 13.73
N PHE A 197 -9.18 -7.60 13.11
CA PHE A 197 -10.28 -7.09 12.30
C PHE A 197 -11.22 -6.24 13.15
N ALA A 198 -11.54 -6.65 14.39
CA ALA A 198 -12.33 -5.85 15.31
C ALA A 198 -11.67 -4.51 15.66
N LEU A 199 -10.34 -4.46 15.82
CA LEU A 199 -9.59 -3.20 16.03
C LEU A 199 -9.60 -2.30 14.80
N MET A 200 -9.52 -2.87 13.60
CA MET A 200 -9.43 -2.13 12.33
C MET A 200 -10.80 -1.67 11.81
N ARG A 201 -11.84 -2.48 11.97
CA ARG A 201 -13.17 -2.33 11.37
C ARG A 201 -13.83 -0.96 11.60
N PRO A 202 -13.69 -0.28 12.76
CA PRO A 202 -14.27 1.05 12.97
C PRO A 202 -13.73 2.12 12.01
N PHE A 203 -12.48 1.99 11.57
CA PHE A 203 -11.80 2.98 10.72
C PHE A 203 -11.74 2.58 9.24
N MET A 204 -12.16 1.36 8.91
CA MET A 204 -12.20 0.87 7.54
C MET A 204 -13.40 1.42 6.76
N LYS A 205 -13.13 2.00 5.59
CA LYS A 205 -14.17 2.42 4.63
C LYS A 205 -14.87 1.20 4.01
N ALA A 206 -16.14 1.37 3.61
CA ALA A 206 -16.92 0.31 2.97
C ALA A 206 -16.21 -0.30 1.76
N LYS A 207 -15.55 0.54 0.95
CA LYS A 207 -14.77 0.12 -0.22
C LYS A 207 -13.58 -0.79 0.12
N THR A 208 -12.94 -0.60 1.28
CA THR A 208 -11.82 -1.47 1.71
C THR A 208 -12.37 -2.79 2.26
N LYS A 209 -13.45 -2.73 3.06
CA LYS A 209 -14.15 -3.93 3.55
C LYS A 209 -14.60 -4.84 2.42
N SER A 210 -15.15 -4.28 1.35
CA SER A 210 -15.63 -5.06 0.19
C SER A 210 -14.53 -5.74 -0.61
N ARG A 211 -13.26 -5.41 -0.36
CA ARG A 211 -12.08 -5.94 -1.07
C ARG A 211 -11.34 -7.03 -0.31
N LEU A 212 -11.65 -7.20 0.97
CA LEU A 212 -11.11 -8.30 1.76
C LEU A 212 -11.67 -9.64 1.26
N ARG A 213 -10.79 -10.62 1.15
CA ARG A 213 -11.09 -12.02 0.86
C ARG A 213 -10.39 -12.86 1.91
N VAL A 214 -11.15 -13.31 2.90
CA VAL A 214 -10.65 -14.16 3.99
C VAL A 214 -10.77 -15.60 3.53
N CYS A 215 -9.64 -16.28 3.37
CA CYS A 215 -9.55 -17.51 2.59
C CYS A 215 -9.18 -18.76 3.42
N GLY A 216 -8.72 -18.58 4.65
CA GLY A 216 -8.16 -19.66 5.45
C GLY A 216 -6.99 -20.30 4.73
N ASN A 217 -7.00 -21.63 4.67
CA ASN A 217 -5.97 -22.41 3.98
C ASN A 217 -6.35 -22.76 2.54
N ASP A 218 -7.44 -22.20 1.99
CA ASP A 218 -7.84 -22.41 0.59
C ASP A 218 -7.34 -21.26 -0.29
N TYR A 219 -6.29 -21.54 -1.06
CA TYR A 219 -5.65 -20.55 -1.93
C TYR A 219 -6.29 -20.44 -3.30
N LYS A 220 -7.39 -21.16 -3.57
CA LYS A 220 -8.00 -21.23 -4.90
C LYS A 220 -8.36 -19.84 -5.45
N LEU A 221 -9.07 -19.02 -4.65
CA LEU A 221 -9.47 -17.68 -5.09
C LEU A 221 -8.26 -16.81 -5.47
N MET A 222 -7.17 -16.90 -4.70
CA MET A 222 -5.93 -16.20 -5.02
C MET A 222 -5.31 -16.74 -6.31
N HIS A 223 -5.22 -18.06 -6.48
CA HIS A 223 -4.63 -18.68 -7.68
C HIS A 223 -5.45 -18.49 -8.95
N ASP A 224 -6.76 -18.23 -8.84
CA ASP A 224 -7.62 -17.88 -9.97
C ASP A 224 -7.28 -16.48 -10.52
N GLU A 225 -6.75 -15.58 -9.68
CA GLU A 225 -6.39 -14.19 -10.06
C GLU A 225 -4.88 -13.99 -10.27
N ILE A 226 -4.04 -14.65 -9.47
CA ILE A 226 -2.58 -14.47 -9.43
C ILE A 226 -1.87 -15.70 -10.02
N PRO A 227 -1.05 -15.52 -11.08
CA PRO A 227 -0.24 -16.61 -11.64
C PRO A 227 0.69 -17.24 -10.59
N LYS A 228 0.77 -18.58 -10.58
CA LYS A 228 1.65 -19.31 -9.66
C LYS A 228 3.12 -18.90 -9.76
N THR A 229 3.59 -18.46 -10.93
CA THR A 229 4.95 -17.99 -11.15
C THR A 229 5.29 -16.71 -10.38
N MET A 230 4.29 -15.90 -9.98
CA MET A 230 4.49 -14.70 -9.16
C MET A 230 4.48 -14.99 -7.66
N LEU A 231 4.08 -16.19 -7.26
CA LEU A 231 3.91 -16.58 -5.87
C LEU A 231 5.06 -17.48 -5.41
N PRO A 232 5.48 -17.38 -4.14
CA PRO A 232 6.52 -18.25 -3.59
C PRO A 232 5.96 -19.67 -3.34
N PRO A 233 6.83 -20.69 -3.24
CA PRO A 233 6.41 -22.07 -2.99
C PRO A 233 5.58 -22.25 -1.71
N CYS A 234 5.86 -21.46 -0.66
CA CYS A 234 5.10 -21.50 0.59
C CYS A 234 3.63 -21.07 0.44
N LEU A 235 3.28 -20.39 -0.64
CA LEU A 235 1.91 -19.99 -1.00
C LEU A 235 1.38 -20.76 -2.21
N GLY A 236 1.92 -21.97 -2.46
CA GLY A 236 1.47 -22.84 -3.56
C GLY A 236 1.90 -22.35 -4.96
N GLY A 237 2.86 -21.43 -5.03
CA GLY A 237 3.43 -20.91 -6.26
C GLY A 237 4.64 -21.69 -6.77
N THR A 238 5.20 -21.21 -7.88
CA THR A 238 6.39 -21.75 -8.55
C THR A 238 7.45 -20.67 -8.80
N GLY A 239 7.28 -19.48 -8.21
CA GLY A 239 8.26 -18.41 -8.26
C GLY A 239 9.41 -18.61 -7.27
N SER A 240 10.23 -17.58 -7.11
CA SER A 240 11.35 -17.56 -6.15
C SER A 240 10.86 -17.75 -4.71
N SER A 241 11.78 -18.17 -3.83
CA SER A 241 11.48 -18.25 -2.41
C SER A 241 11.10 -16.88 -1.86
N PHE A 242 10.27 -16.86 -0.80
CA PHE A 242 9.83 -15.62 -0.17
C PHE A 242 11.04 -14.77 0.30
N ASP A 243 12.06 -15.41 0.88
CA ASP A 243 13.24 -14.73 1.40
C ASP A 243 14.11 -14.14 0.28
N ASP A 244 14.27 -14.86 -0.84
CA ASP A 244 15.03 -14.36 -1.99
C ASP A 244 14.31 -13.20 -2.68
N SER A 245 12.98 -13.29 -2.80
CA SER A 245 12.16 -12.18 -3.32
C SER A 245 12.23 -10.94 -2.43
N CYS A 246 12.24 -11.11 -1.10
CA CYS A 246 12.43 -9.99 -0.17
C CYS A 246 13.81 -9.34 -0.34
N LYS A 247 14.89 -10.12 -0.44
CA LYS A 247 16.24 -9.58 -0.68
C LYS A 247 16.31 -8.79 -1.98
N ALA A 248 15.83 -9.38 -3.08
CA ALA A 248 15.80 -8.73 -4.39
C ALA A 248 14.94 -7.47 -4.42
N TRP A 249 13.87 -7.41 -3.61
CA TRP A 249 13.04 -6.23 -3.47
C TRP A 249 13.73 -5.12 -2.67
N VAL A 250 14.39 -5.46 -1.57
CA VAL A 250 15.13 -4.49 -0.74
C VAL A 250 16.27 -3.84 -1.53
N GLU A 251 16.92 -4.56 -2.45
CA GLU A 251 17.92 -3.98 -3.36
C GLU A 251 17.36 -2.90 -4.31
N LYS A 252 16.03 -2.85 -4.51
CA LYS A 252 15.36 -1.85 -5.35
C LYS A 252 14.92 -0.59 -4.57
N LEU A 253 14.91 -0.63 -3.24
CA LEU A 253 14.46 0.46 -2.35
C LEU A 253 15.61 1.37 -1.91
#